data_AF-A0A378BQP7-F1
#
_entry.id   AF-A0A378BQP7-F1
#
_cell.length_a   1.000
_cell.length_b   1.000
_cell.length_c   1.000
_cell.angle_alpha   90.00
_cell.angle_beta   90.00
_cell.angle_gamma   90.00
#
_symmetry.space_group_name_H-M   'P 1'
#
loop_
_entity.id
_entity.type
_entity.pdbx_description
1 polymer ?
#
loop_
_entity_poly.entity_id
_entity_poly.type
_entity_poly.pdbx_seq_one_letter_code
_entity_poly.pdbx_strand_id
1 'polypeptide(L)'
;MTAALKAQIAAWYKALQEQIPDFIPRPPQRQMIADVAKTLAGEEGRHLAIEAPTGVGKTLSYLIPGIAIAREEQKTLVVSTANVALQDQIYSKDLPLLRKNHSRPALHRRLWPRTLRLSAQPDGADQHRAVAAESAGLSR
;
A
#
# COMPACT_ATOMS: atom_id res chain seq x y z
N MET A 1 -1.50 0.92 18.09
CA MET A 1 -1.67 1.98 17.06
C MET A 1 -1.93 3.33 17.73
N THR A 2 -1.13 4.34 17.40
CA THR A 2 -1.25 5.69 17.97
C THR A 2 -2.49 6.43 17.44
N ALA A 3 -2.95 7.44 18.19
CA ALA A 3 -4.05 8.30 17.74
C ALA A 3 -3.71 9.06 16.43
N ALA A 4 -2.45 9.48 16.29
CA ALA A 4 -1.94 10.12 15.08
C ALA A 4 -2.05 9.21 13.85
N LEU A 5 -1.64 7.94 13.98
CA LEU A 5 -1.71 6.98 12.89
C LEU A 5 -3.16 6.66 12.48
N LYS A 6 -4.08 6.57 13.45
CA LYS A 6 -5.53 6.45 13.19
C LYS A 6 -6.06 7.65 12.39
N ALA A 7 -5.70 8.86 12.80
CA ALA A 7 -6.09 10.09 12.12
C ALA A 7 -5.52 10.16 10.70
N GLN A 8 -4.27 9.74 10.51
CA GLN A 8 -3.62 9.66 9.20
C GLN A 8 -4.33 8.69 8.26
N ILE A 9 -4.64 7.47 8.71
CA ILE A 9 -5.38 6.47 7.92
C ILE A 9 -6.76 7.02 7.52
N ALA A 10 -7.46 7.67 8.46
CA ALA A 10 -8.77 8.27 8.18
C ALA A 10 -8.68 9.43 7.16
N ALA A 11 -7.68 10.29 7.29
CA ALA A 11 -7.43 11.38 6.35
C ALA A 11 -7.11 10.85 4.94
N TRP A 12 -6.30 9.78 4.84
CA TRP A 12 -5.96 9.16 3.57
C TRP A 12 -7.19 8.54 2.89
N TYR A 13 -8.04 7.87 3.66
CA TYR A 13 -9.30 7.34 3.14
C TYR A 13 -10.26 8.44 2.69
N LYS A 14 -10.34 9.57 3.40
CA LYS A 14 -11.15 10.73 2.98
C LYS A 14 -10.62 11.33 1.69
N ALA A 15 -9.33 11.58 1.59
CA ALA A 15 -8.72 12.19 0.42
C ALA A 15 -8.82 11.30 -0.84
N LEU A 16 -8.90 9.98 -0.66
CA LEU A 16 -9.19 9.05 -1.76
C LEU A 16 -10.61 9.20 -2.32
N GLN A 17 -11.60 9.43 -1.45
CA GLN A 17 -13.00 9.64 -1.86
C GLN A 17 -13.13 10.87 -2.76
N GLU A 18 -12.37 11.91 -2.47
CA GLU A 18 -12.37 13.16 -3.24
C GLU A 18 -11.67 13.02 -4.60
N GLN A 19 -10.82 11.99 -4.78
CA GLN A 19 -10.05 11.80 -6.01
C GLN A 19 -10.67 10.84 -7.03
N ILE A 20 -11.54 9.95 -6.58
CA ILE A 20 -12.19 8.97 -7.44
C ILE A 20 -13.58 9.53 -7.81
N PRO A 21 -13.82 9.87 -9.09
CA PRO A 21 -15.15 10.25 -9.54
C PRO A 21 -16.16 9.15 -9.20
N ASP A 22 -17.35 9.54 -8.72
CA ASP A 22 -18.42 8.62 -8.33
C ASP A 22 -18.00 7.58 -7.27
N PHE A 23 -17.06 7.94 -6.38
CA PHE A 23 -16.68 7.07 -5.27
C PHE A 23 -17.88 6.82 -4.34
N ILE A 24 -18.27 5.56 -4.21
CA ILE A 24 -19.32 5.14 -3.29
C ILE A 24 -18.67 4.56 -2.03
N PRO A 25 -18.67 5.26 -0.89
CA PRO A 25 -18.15 4.71 0.35
C PRO A 25 -19.01 3.54 0.83
N ARG A 26 -18.36 2.42 1.17
CA ARG A 26 -19.06 1.21 1.63
C ARG A 26 -18.66 0.88 3.07
N PRO A 27 -19.62 0.60 3.98
CA PRO A 27 -19.29 0.22 5.36
C PRO A 27 -18.29 -0.95 5.48
N PRO A 28 -18.36 -2.02 4.65
CA PRO A 28 -17.37 -3.10 4.68
C PRO A 28 -15.94 -2.65 4.36
N GLN A 29 -15.77 -1.59 3.58
CA GLN A 29 -14.46 -1.05 3.24
C GLN A 29 -13.78 -0.45 4.48
N ARG A 30 -14.53 0.34 5.26
CA ARG A 30 -14.05 0.94 6.51
C ARG A 30 -13.76 -0.12 7.57
N GLN A 31 -14.61 -1.15 7.63
CA GLN A 31 -14.39 -2.28 8.54
C GLN A 31 -13.08 -3.01 8.20
N MET A 32 -12.88 -3.36 6.92
CA MET A 32 -11.65 -4.00 6.46
C MET A 32 -10.40 -3.14 6.74
N ILE A 33 -10.48 -1.81 6.55
CA ILE A 33 -9.37 -0.90 6.90
C ILE A 33 -9.05 -0.98 8.39
N ALA A 34 -10.07 -0.96 9.26
CA ALA A 34 -9.88 -1.03 10.70
C ALA A 34 -9.29 -2.38 11.14
N ASP A 35 -9.80 -3.49 10.61
CA ASP A 35 -9.33 -4.83 10.97
C ASP A 35 -7.88 -5.04 10.51
N VAL A 36 -7.55 -4.65 9.28
CA VAL A 36 -6.17 -4.71 8.78
C VAL A 36 -5.24 -3.83 9.62
N ALA A 37 -5.67 -2.62 9.98
CA ALA A 37 -4.86 -1.71 10.79
C ALA A 37 -4.55 -2.28 12.18
N LYS A 38 -5.57 -2.82 12.87
CA LYS A 38 -5.41 -3.43 14.20
C LYS A 38 -4.48 -4.64 14.17
N THR A 39 -4.66 -5.55 13.20
CA THR A 39 -3.83 -6.75 13.09
C THR A 39 -2.38 -6.38 12.74
N LEU A 40 -2.15 -5.50 11.76
CA LEU A 40 -0.80 -5.12 11.38
C LEU A 40 -0.07 -4.33 12.47
N ALA A 41 -0.79 -3.56 13.29
CA ALA A 41 -0.24 -2.84 14.44
C ALA A 41 -0.08 -3.72 15.70
N GLY A 42 -0.37 -5.03 15.62
CA GLY A 42 -0.25 -5.98 16.73
C GLY A 42 -1.27 -5.78 17.85
N GLU A 43 -2.37 -5.08 17.60
CA GLU A 43 -3.45 -4.89 18.59
C GLU A 43 -4.36 -6.12 18.69
N GLU A 44 -4.53 -6.87 17.59
CA GLU A 44 -5.50 -7.97 17.52
C GLU A 44 -5.00 -9.12 16.64
N GLY A 45 -4.75 -10.27 17.28
CA GLY A 45 -4.30 -11.50 16.63
C GLY A 45 -2.93 -11.39 15.97
N ARG A 46 -2.48 -12.50 15.37
CA ARG A 46 -1.25 -12.56 14.57
C ARG A 46 -1.51 -12.48 13.07
N HIS A 47 -2.63 -13.04 12.64
CA HIS A 47 -3.02 -13.18 11.25
C HIS A 47 -4.52 -12.86 11.11
N LEU A 48 -4.88 -12.29 9.96
CA LEU A 48 -6.24 -11.90 9.63
C LEU A 48 -6.62 -12.51 8.27
N ALA A 49 -7.74 -13.20 8.23
CA ALA A 49 -8.35 -13.71 7.02
C ALA A 49 -9.66 -12.96 6.79
N ILE A 50 -9.77 -12.29 5.63
CA ILE A 50 -10.98 -11.56 5.24
C ILE A 50 -11.44 -12.08 3.90
N GLU A 51 -12.65 -12.64 3.88
CA GLU A 51 -13.37 -12.82 2.63
C GLU A 51 -14.04 -11.50 2.26
N ALA A 52 -13.93 -11.15 0.98
CA ALA A 52 -14.64 -9.99 0.47
C ALA A 52 -15.16 -10.31 -0.95
N PRO A 53 -16.29 -9.76 -1.38
CA PRO A 53 -16.74 -9.93 -2.76
C PRO A 53 -15.87 -9.14 -3.75
N THR A 54 -15.95 -9.44 -5.04
CA THR A 54 -15.36 -8.60 -6.10
C THR A 54 -16.03 -7.22 -6.13
N GLY A 55 -15.29 -6.17 -6.54
CA GLY A 55 -15.85 -4.83 -6.73
C GLY A 55 -16.03 -3.97 -5.46
N VAL A 56 -15.76 -4.50 -4.26
CA VAL A 56 -15.91 -3.75 -2.99
C VAL A 56 -14.76 -2.78 -2.67
N GLY A 57 -13.73 -2.70 -3.52
CA GLY A 57 -12.58 -1.82 -3.30
C GLY A 57 -11.54 -2.37 -2.31
N LYS A 58 -11.41 -3.71 -2.22
CA LYS A 58 -10.52 -4.40 -1.27
C LYS A 58 -9.09 -3.93 -1.30
N THR A 59 -8.57 -3.65 -2.50
CA THR A 59 -7.15 -3.32 -2.67
C THR A 59 -6.78 -2.11 -1.82
N LEU A 60 -7.56 -1.04 -1.93
CA LEU A 60 -7.32 0.19 -1.19
C LEU A 60 -7.52 -0.04 0.32
N SER A 61 -8.44 -0.91 0.71
CA SER A 61 -8.69 -1.23 2.12
C SER A 61 -7.50 -1.85 2.85
N TYR A 62 -6.67 -2.66 2.19
CA TYR A 62 -5.44 -3.18 2.81
C TYR A 62 -4.21 -2.31 2.53
N LEU A 63 -4.18 -1.58 1.41
CA LEU A 63 -3.04 -0.72 1.05
C LEU A 63 -2.95 0.52 1.95
N ILE A 64 -4.08 1.19 2.24
CA ILE A 64 -4.08 2.41 3.06
C ILE A 64 -3.46 2.16 4.45
N PRO A 65 -4.01 1.25 5.29
CA PRO A 65 -3.42 0.97 6.60
C PRO A 65 -2.06 0.30 6.49
N GLY A 66 -1.85 -0.59 5.51
CA GLY A 66 -0.57 -1.29 5.35
C GLY A 66 0.59 -0.36 5.03
N ILE A 67 0.39 0.65 4.16
CA ILE A 67 1.42 1.64 3.83
C ILE A 67 1.65 2.57 5.02
N ALA A 68 0.60 3.00 5.71
CA ALA A 68 0.71 3.90 6.86
C ALA A 68 1.55 3.25 7.99
N ILE A 69 1.21 2.02 8.35
CA ILE A 69 1.92 1.25 9.38
C ILE A 69 3.35 0.92 8.95
N ALA A 70 3.56 0.49 7.70
CA ALA A 70 4.89 0.21 7.19
C ALA A 70 5.81 1.44 7.23
N ARG A 71 5.28 2.64 7.03
CA ARG A 71 6.05 3.89 7.17
C ARG A 71 6.37 4.21 8.61
N GLU A 72 5.37 4.18 9.48
CA GLU A 72 5.54 4.45 10.92
C GLU A 72 6.59 3.53 11.54
N GLU A 73 6.56 2.25 11.17
CA GLU A 73 7.45 1.23 11.71
C GLU A 73 8.74 1.03 10.90
N GLN A 74 8.97 1.82 9.85
CA GLN A 74 10.12 1.68 8.93
C GLN A 74 10.28 0.26 8.36
N LYS A 75 9.15 -0.39 8.07
CA LYS A 75 9.09 -1.75 7.49
C LYS A 75 8.76 -1.69 6.00
N THR A 76 8.97 -2.82 5.33
CA THR A 76 8.53 -3.01 3.94
C THR A 76 7.16 -3.66 3.93
N LEU A 77 6.18 -3.06 3.25
CA LEU A 77 4.91 -3.72 2.96
C LEU A 77 5.08 -4.65 1.76
N VAL A 78 4.74 -5.93 1.94
CA VAL A 78 4.76 -6.92 0.88
C VAL A 78 3.33 -7.30 0.51
N VAL A 79 2.96 -7.11 -0.75
CA VAL A 79 1.64 -7.49 -1.29
C VAL A 79 1.85 -8.59 -2.32
N SER A 80 1.25 -9.76 -2.09
CA SER A 80 1.32 -10.92 -2.98
C SER A 80 -0.01 -11.12 -3.68
N THR A 81 0.02 -11.37 -4.99
CA THR A 81 -1.17 -11.59 -5.81
C THR A 81 -1.10 -12.91 -6.57
N ALA A 82 -2.26 -13.39 -7.05
CA ALA A 82 -2.33 -14.67 -7.76
C ALA A 82 -1.59 -14.66 -9.11
N ASN A 83 -1.57 -13.52 -9.81
CA ASN A 83 -0.95 -13.39 -11.13
C ASN A 83 -0.41 -11.97 -11.38
N VAL A 84 0.35 -11.84 -12.48
CA VAL A 84 1.00 -10.59 -12.93
C VAL A 84 -0.01 -9.51 -13.27
N ALA A 85 -1.13 -9.85 -13.91
CA ALA A 85 -2.15 -8.87 -14.27
C ALA A 85 -2.76 -8.15 -13.05
N LEU A 86 -3.00 -8.88 -11.96
CA LEU A 86 -3.45 -8.29 -10.69
C LEU A 86 -2.37 -7.43 -10.05
N GLN A 87 -1.10 -7.84 -10.15
CA GLN A 87 0.03 -7.02 -9.69
C GLN A 87 0.11 -5.71 -10.49
N ASP A 88 -0.01 -5.77 -11.81
CA ASP A 88 0.01 -4.61 -12.69
C ASP A 88 -1.15 -3.68 -12.42
N GLN A 89 -2.34 -4.20 -12.10
CA GLN A 89 -3.47 -3.40 -11.67
C GLN A 89 -3.13 -2.59 -10.40
N ILE A 90 -2.57 -3.24 -9.39
CA ILE A 90 -2.16 -2.58 -8.16
C ILE A 90 -1.12 -1.50 -8.44
N TYR A 91 -0.12 -1.83 -9.27
CA TYR A 91 0.99 -0.92 -9.55
C TYR A 91 0.60 0.28 -10.41
N SER A 92 -0.19 0.07 -11.46
CA SER A 92 -0.51 1.08 -12.47
C SER A 92 -1.79 1.87 -12.17
N LYS A 93 -2.70 1.33 -11.34
CA LYS A 93 -3.98 1.98 -11.01
C LYS A 93 -4.08 2.34 -9.54
N ASP A 94 -3.95 1.36 -8.65
CA ASP A 94 -4.26 1.56 -7.22
C ASP A 94 -3.20 2.41 -6.51
N LEU A 95 -1.91 2.12 -6.71
CA LEU A 95 -0.82 2.89 -6.09
C LEU A 95 -0.76 4.36 -6.53
N PRO A 96 -0.95 4.72 -7.82
CA PRO A 96 -1.02 6.12 -8.24
C PRO A 96 -2.11 6.94 -7.55
N LEU A 97 -3.25 6.34 -7.21
CA LEU A 97 -4.31 7.00 -6.44
C LEU A 97 -3.84 7.34 -5.02
N LEU A 98 -3.05 6.45 -4.41
CA LEU A 98 -2.46 6.70 -3.09
C LEU A 98 -1.27 7.67 -3.16
N ARG A 99 -0.61 7.83 -4.30
CA ARG A 99 0.55 8.73 -4.44
C ARG A 99 0.18 10.21 -4.47
N LYS A 100 -1.00 10.57 -4.98
CA LYS A 100 -1.39 11.98 -5.18
C LYS A 100 -1.44 12.79 -3.88
N ASN A 101 -1.60 12.15 -2.72
CA ASN A 101 -1.74 12.80 -1.42
C ASN A 101 -0.59 12.51 -0.44
N HIS A 102 0.39 11.69 -0.82
CA HIS A 102 1.35 11.11 0.13
C HIS A 102 2.79 11.20 -0.40
N SER A 103 3.72 11.51 0.50
CA SER A 103 5.17 11.39 0.32
C SER A 103 5.53 10.11 -0.42
N ARG A 104 6.42 10.16 -1.42
CA ARG A 104 6.67 9.06 -2.38
C ARG A 104 7.13 7.78 -1.65
N PRO A 105 6.37 6.67 -1.66
CA PRO A 105 6.98 5.37 -1.36
C PRO A 105 7.93 5.03 -2.51
N ALA A 106 9.14 4.56 -2.20
CA ALA A 106 10.01 4.00 -3.23
C ALA A 106 9.41 2.66 -3.67
N LEU A 107 8.82 2.67 -4.85
CA LEU A 107 8.19 1.51 -5.46
C LEU A 107 9.26 0.75 -6.25
N HIS A 108 9.75 -0.35 -5.71
CA HIS A 108 10.71 -1.19 -6.41
C HIS A 108 10.05 -2.49 -6.88
N ARG A 109 9.82 -2.59 -8.19
CA ARG A 109 9.49 -3.85 -8.85
C ARG A 109 10.78 -4.67 -9.02
N ARG A 110 11.31 -5.26 -7.95
CA ARG A 110 12.49 -6.16 -8.03
C ARG A 110 12.08 -7.63 -8.04
N LEU A 111 12.39 -8.29 -9.16
CA LEU A 111 12.77 -9.70 -9.35
C LEU A 111 11.84 -10.85 -8.88
N TRP A 112 10.69 -10.61 -8.25
CA TRP A 112 9.73 -11.69 -7.95
C TRP A 112 8.46 -11.58 -8.80
N PRO A 113 8.13 -12.57 -9.64
CA PRO A 113 7.09 -12.42 -10.66
C PRO A 113 5.66 -12.20 -10.14
N ARG A 114 5.39 -12.32 -8.83
CA ARG A 114 4.03 -12.22 -8.24
C ARG A 114 3.94 -11.36 -6.99
N THR A 115 5.00 -10.62 -6.64
CA THR A 115 5.08 -9.93 -5.35
C THR A 115 5.51 -8.47 -5.53
N LEU A 116 4.75 -7.57 -4.90
CA LEU A 116 5.09 -6.15 -4.80
C LEU A 116 5.72 -5.86 -3.43
N ARG A 117 6.84 -5.13 -3.44
CA ARG A 117 7.47 -4.58 -2.23
C ARG A 117 7.35 -3.07 -2.24
N LEU A 118 6.77 -2.52 -1.18
CA LEU A 118 6.66 -1.09 -0.94
C LEU A 118 7.56 -0.76 0.25
N SER A 119 8.72 -0.16 -0.02
CA SER A 119 9.61 0.33 1.04
C SER A 119 9.21 1.74 1.43
N ALA A 120 9.10 1.98 2.73
CA ALA A 120 9.05 3.34 3.26
C ALA A 120 10.40 4.02 3.03
N GLN A 121 10.41 5.16 2.35
CA GLN A 121 11.59 6.01 2.26
C GLN A 121 11.25 7.29 3.03
N PRO A 122 12.13 7.77 3.94
CA PRO A 122 11.89 9.03 4.64
C PRO A 122 11.89 10.18 3.62
N ASP A 123 11.06 11.18 3.88
CA ASP A 123 10.97 12.38 3.05
C ASP A 123 12.37 13.01 2.88
N GLY A 124 12.86 13.05 1.63
CA GLY A 124 14.10 13.75 1.26
C GLY A 124 15.25 12.93 0.66
N ALA A 125 15.17 11.59 0.57
CA ALA A 125 16.29 10.80 0.02
C ALA A 125 16.29 10.69 -1.52
N ASP A 126 16.91 11.71 -2.12
CA ASP A 126 17.77 11.75 -3.31
C ASP A 126 17.51 10.84 -4.53
N GLN A 127 17.33 11.49 -5.68
CA GLN A 127 16.78 10.96 -6.94
C GLN A 127 17.84 10.33 -7.86
N HIS A 128 19.11 10.30 -7.43
CA HIS A 128 20.24 10.02 -8.32
C HIS A 128 20.84 8.60 -8.24
N ARG A 129 20.42 7.73 -7.31
CA ARG A 129 21.05 6.40 -7.15
C ARG A 129 20.36 5.23 -7.85
N ALA A 130 19.15 5.40 -8.37
CA ALA A 130 18.39 4.30 -8.95
C ALA A 130 18.83 3.90 -10.38
N VAL A 131 19.48 4.80 -11.12
CA VAL A 131 19.87 4.56 -12.53
C VAL A 131 21.25 3.87 -12.66
N ALA A 132 22.10 3.93 -11.63
CA ALA A 132 23.48 3.45 -11.73
C ALA A 132 23.64 1.92 -11.59
N ALA A 133 22.59 1.18 -11.19
CA ALA A 133 22.68 -0.27 -11.00
C ALA A 133 22.22 -1.09 -12.23
N GLU A 134 21.83 -0.44 -13.32
CA GLU A 134 21.31 -1.10 -14.53
C GLU A 134 22.41 -1.46 -15.55
N SER A 135 23.66 -1.00 -15.35
CA SER A 135 24.79 -1.22 -16.26
C SER A 135 25.87 -2.21 -15.78
N ALA A 136 25.69 -2.89 -14.63
CA ALA A 136 26.73 -3.73 -14.05
C ALA A 136 26.37 -5.23 -13.87
N GLY A 137 25.29 -5.73 -14.49
CA GLY A 137 24.74 -7.03 -14.13
C GLY A 137 24.23 -7.91 -15.27
N LEU A 138 24.89 -7.92 -16.43
CA LEU A 138 24.68 -8.93 -17.49
C LEU A 138 26.04 -9.38 -18.04
N SER A 139 26.72 -10.21 -17.25
CA SER A 139 27.75 -11.13 -17.73
C SER A 139 27.90 -12.26 -16.72
N ARG A 140 27.23 -13.37 -17.01
CA ARG A 140 27.75 -14.75 -16.99
C ARG A 140 26.64 -15.71 -17.42
#